data_AF-A0A938RSF1-F1
#
_entry.id   AF-A0A938RSF1-F1
#
_cell.length_a   1.000
_cell.length_b   1.000
_cell.length_c   1.000
_cell.angle_alpha   90.00
_cell.angle_beta   90.00
_cell.angle_gamma   90.00
#
_symmetry.space_group_name_H-M   'P 1'
#
loop_
_entity.id
_entity.type
_entity.pdbx_description
1 polymer ?
#
loop_
_entity_poly.entity_id
_entity_poly.type
_entity_poly.pdbx_seq_one_letter_code
_entity_poly.pdbx_strand_id
1 'polypeptide(L)'
;LISTVSNIAPGPVAELVRRFAAGDVAGARRIHYELLPLALALFFETNPIPVKTALAILGRIPSAVLRLPLTEMAKKNRDRLEAALAELPRA
;
A
#
# COMPACT_ATOMS: atom_id res chain seq x y z
N LEU A 1 10.14 11.50 1.48
CA LEU A 1 8.74 11.13 1.19
C LEU A 1 8.09 10.63 2.46
N ILE A 2 6.99 11.23 2.90
CA ILE A 2 6.13 10.67 3.96
C ILE A 2 5.08 9.82 3.22
N SER A 3 5.01 8.51 3.50
CA SER A 3 4.27 7.54 2.65
C SER A 3 3.36 6.61 3.44
N THR A 4 2.14 6.39 2.93
CA THR A 4 1.27 5.30 3.39
C THR A 4 1.72 3.96 2.83
N VAL A 5 2.11 3.91 1.55
CA VAL A 5 2.49 2.69 0.83
C VAL A 5 3.68 1.98 1.51
N SER A 6 4.59 2.73 2.13
CA SER A 6 5.75 2.17 2.84
C SER A 6 5.40 1.34 4.07
N ASN A 7 4.17 1.39 4.61
CA ASN A 7 3.73 0.45 5.64
C ASN A 7 3.64 -0.98 5.09
N ILE A 8 3.36 -1.13 3.79
CA ILE A 8 3.20 -2.42 3.12
C ILE A 8 4.48 -2.80 2.35
N ALA A 9 5.02 -1.87 1.55
CA ALA A 9 6.16 -2.11 0.68
C ALA A 9 7.30 -1.09 0.92
N PRO A 10 7.95 -1.10 2.11
CA PRO A 10 8.97 -0.11 2.44
C PRO A 10 10.20 -0.17 1.53
N GLY A 11 10.67 -1.38 1.17
CA GLY A 11 11.83 -1.59 0.31
C GLY A 11 11.66 -0.98 -1.09
N PRO A 12 10.62 -1.37 -1.85
CA PRO A 12 10.34 -0.77 -3.16
C PRO A 12 10.14 0.76 -3.10
N VAL A 13 9.45 1.29 -2.09
CA VAL A 13 9.27 2.74 -1.93
C VAL A 13 10.61 3.45 -1.70
N ALA A 14 11.48 2.89 -0.86
CA ALA A 14 12.82 3.44 -0.61
C ALA A 14 13.66 3.43 -1.90
N GLU A 15 13.59 2.34 -2.68
CA GLU A 15 14.32 2.21 -3.93
C GLU A 15 13.82 3.18 -5.01
N LEU A 16 12.51 3.36 -5.12
CA LEU A 16 11.91 4.36 -6.00
C LEU A 16 12.49 5.76 -5.73
N VAL A 17 12.52 6.16 -4.45
CA VAL A 17 13.03 7.48 -4.04
C VAL A 17 14.53 7.59 -4.33
N ARG A 18 15.31 6.54 -4.04
CA ARG A 18 16.76 6.50 -4.27
C ARG A 18 17.10 6.68 -5.75
N ARG A 19 16.45 5.92 -6.63
CA ARG A 19 16.69 5.98 -8.08
C ARG A 19 16.30 7.33 -8.66
N PHE A 20 15.16 7.87 -8.23
CA PHE A 20 14.73 9.19 -8.66
C PHE A 20 15.73 10.27 -8.23
N ALA A 21 16.18 10.24 -6.97
CA ALA A 21 17.18 11.18 -6.46
C ALA A 21 18.54 11.07 -7.17
N ALA A 22 18.89 9.89 -7.68
CA ALA A 22 20.10 9.65 -8.46
C ALA A 22 19.96 10.04 -9.96
N GLY A 23 18.81 10.57 -10.39
CA GLY A 23 18.55 10.93 -11.78
C GLY A 23 18.08 9.77 -12.68
N ASP A 24 17.95 8.55 -12.13
CA ASP A 24 17.43 7.39 -12.86
C ASP A 24 15.90 7.39 -12.88
N VAL A 25 15.34 8.30 -13.69
CA VAL A 25 13.89 8.48 -13.84
C VAL A 25 13.24 7.24 -14.45
N ALA A 26 13.88 6.59 -15.43
CA ALA A 26 13.34 5.40 -16.07
C ALA A 26 13.20 4.24 -15.08
N GLY A 27 14.21 4.08 -14.22
CA GLY A 27 14.22 3.12 -13.14
C GLY A 27 13.17 3.36 -12.06
N ALA A 28 13.09 4.60 -11.56
CA ALA A 28 12.09 5.00 -10.59
C ALA A 28 10.66 4.83 -11.14
N ARG A 29 10.45 5.12 -12.42
CA ARG A 29 9.16 4.96 -13.11
C ARG A 29 8.70 3.50 -13.17
N ARG A 30 9.61 2.55 -13.40
CA ARG A 30 9.27 1.11 -13.37
C ARG A 30 8.72 0.72 -12.00
N ILE A 31 9.44 1.05 -10.93
CA ILE A 31 9.01 0.77 -9.55
C ILE A 31 7.70 1.50 -9.22
N HIS A 32 7.52 2.72 -9.71
CA HIS A 32 6.27 3.46 -9.52
C HIS A 32 5.07 2.68 -10.07
N TYR A 33 5.19 2.15 -11.29
CA TYR A 33 4.10 1.37 -11.90
C TYR A 33 3.90 0.00 -11.26
N GLU A 34 4.96 -0.63 -10.74
CA GLU A 34 4.84 -1.84 -9.92
C GLU A 34 4.06 -1.56 -8.61
N LEU A 35 4.27 -0.39 -8.01
CA LEU A 35 3.58 0.02 -6.77
C LEU A 35 2.20 0.64 -7.00
N LEU A 36 1.88 1.06 -8.23
CA LEU A 36 0.67 1.82 -8.53
C LEU A 36 -0.63 1.08 -8.17
N PRO A 37 -0.80 -0.23 -8.46
CA PRO A 37 -2.00 -0.97 -8.05
C PRO A 37 -2.24 -0.93 -6.54
N LEU A 38 -1.19 -1.16 -5.74
CA LEU A 38 -1.25 -1.06 -4.29
C LEU A 38 -1.55 0.39 -3.85
N ALA A 39 -0.86 1.37 -4.44
CA ALA A 39 -1.05 2.77 -4.11
C ALA A 39 -2.49 3.23 -4.35
N LEU A 40 -3.15 2.77 -5.42
CA LEU A 40 -4.57 3.06 -5.67
C LEU A 40 -5.48 2.32 -4.68
N ALA A 41 -5.18 1.04 -4.39
CA ALA A 41 -6.00 0.22 -3.50
C ALA A 41 -6.01 0.75 -2.06
N LEU A 42 -4.89 1.31 -1.58
CA LEU A 42 -4.77 1.91 -0.26
C LEU A 42 -5.62 3.18 -0.05
N PHE A 43 -6.28 3.67 -1.10
CA PHE A 43 -7.14 4.85 -1.08
C PHE A 43 -8.54 4.59 -1.66
N PHE A 44 -9.00 3.33 -1.72
CA PHE A 44 -10.41 3.03 -2.02
C PHE A 44 -11.37 3.60 -0.97
N GLU A 45 -10.89 3.81 0.25
CA GLU A 45 -11.60 4.46 1.35
C GLU A 45 -10.64 5.40 2.11
N THR A 46 -11.18 6.17 3.06
CA THR A 46 -10.42 7.14 3.85
C THR A 46 -9.27 6.50 4.60
N ASN A 47 -8.08 7.09 4.50
CA ASN A 47 -6.91 6.67 5.28
C ASN A 47 -7.15 6.91 6.80
N PRO A 48 -6.78 5.99 7.70
CA PRO A 48 -6.01 4.76 7.51
C PRO A 48 -6.81 3.46 7.35
N ILE A 49 -8.08 3.51 6.93
CA ILE A 49 -8.92 2.30 6.80
C ILE A 49 -8.23 1.23 5.93
N PRO A 50 -7.86 1.49 4.66
CA PRO A 50 -7.33 0.44 3.80
C PRO A 50 -5.94 -0.06 4.23
N VAL A 51 -5.07 0.82 4.75
CA VAL A 51 -3.71 0.41 5.16
C VAL A 51 -3.72 -0.47 6.39
N LYS A 52 -4.60 -0.20 7.37
CA LYS A 52 -4.76 -1.11 8.52
C LYS A 52 -5.40 -2.43 8.11
N THR A 53 -6.39 -2.40 7.22
CA THR A 53 -6.98 -3.63 6.66
C THR A 53 -5.93 -4.47 5.94
N ALA A 54 -5.09 -3.86 5.08
CA ALA A 54 -4.00 -4.54 4.40
C ALA A 54 -2.98 -5.16 5.38
N LEU A 55 -2.54 -4.41 6.39
CA LEU A 55 -1.61 -4.91 7.40
C LEU A 55 -2.18 -6.10 8.18
N ALA A 56 -3.48 -6.09 8.49
CA ALA A 56 -4.14 -7.20 9.16
C ALA A 56 -4.28 -8.43 8.24
N ILE A 57 -4.65 -8.24 6.97
CA ILE A 57 -4.68 -9.32 5.95
C ILE A 57 -3.31 -9.99 5.82
N LEU A 58 -2.24 -9.19 5.80
CA LEU A 58 -0.85 -9.68 5.71
C LEU A 58 -0.32 -10.27 7.03
N GLY A 59 -1.12 -10.30 8.11
CA GLY A 59 -0.71 -10.81 9.41
C GLY A 59 0.37 -9.98 10.12
N ARG A 60 0.57 -8.71 9.73
CA ARG A 60 1.60 -7.83 10.30
C ARG A 60 1.13 -7.08 11.55
N ILE A 61 -0.19 -6.98 11.74
CA ILE A 61 -0.82 -6.47 12.96
C ILE A 61 -1.94 -7.43 13.37
N PRO A 62 -2.27 -7.52 14.67
CA PRO A 62 -3.26 -8.48 15.15
C PRO A 62 -4.71 -8.14 14.74
N SER A 63 -5.01 -6.87 14.44
CA SER A 63 -6.34 -6.46 14.00
C SER A 63 -6.33 -5.12 13.24
N ALA A 64 -7.33 -4.93 12.39
CA ALA A 64 -7.58 -3.67 11.67
C ALA A 64 -8.46 -2.68 12.47
N VAL A 65 -8.62 -2.86 13.79
CA VAL A 65 -9.54 -2.05 14.62
C VAL A 65 -9.23 -0.56 14.49
N LEU A 66 -10.27 0.25 14.30
CA LEU A 66 -10.19 1.70 14.18
C LEU A 66 -11.03 2.35 15.28
N ARG A 67 -10.70 3.60 15.59
CA ARG A 67 -11.53 4.42 16.48
C ARG A 67 -12.52 5.21 15.63
N LEU A 68 -13.74 5.34 16.13
CA LEU A 68 -14.75 6.20 15.51
C LEU A 68 -14.20 7.64 15.34
N PRO A 69 -14.59 8.34 14.26
CA PRO A 69 -15.66 8.00 13.31
C PRO A 69 -15.27 7.04 12.18
N LEU A 70 -14.03 6.52 12.17
CA LEU A 70 -13.60 5.55 11.17
C LEU A 70 -14.18 4.17 11.47
N THR A 71 -14.60 3.47 10.42
CA THR A 71 -15.22 2.15 10.49
C THR A 71 -14.40 1.13 9.71
N GLU A 72 -14.80 -0.14 9.81
CA GLU A 72 -14.24 -1.21 9.00
C GLU A 72 -14.46 -0.96 7.50
N MET A 73 -13.52 -1.45 6.69
CA MET A 73 -13.57 -1.32 5.24
C MET A 73 -14.77 -2.08 4.68
N ALA A 74 -15.49 -1.50 3.73
CA ALA A 74 -16.61 -2.17 3.09
C ALA A 74 -16.14 -3.45 2.38
N LYS A 75 -16.88 -4.55 2.51
CA LYS A 75 -16.49 -5.86 1.96
C LYS A 75 -16.05 -5.79 0.50
N LYS A 76 -16.81 -5.09 -0.36
CA LYS A 76 -16.48 -4.90 -1.77
C LYS A 76 -15.08 -4.29 -1.98
N ASN A 77 -14.71 -3.30 -1.19
CA ASN A 77 -13.41 -2.65 -1.29
C ASN A 77 -12.31 -3.52 -0.67
N ARG A 78 -12.62 -4.24 0.42
CA ARG A 78 -11.71 -5.24 0.99
C ARG A 78 -11.34 -6.33 -0.02
N ASP A 79 -12.31 -6.90 -0.73
CA ASP A 79 -12.06 -7.93 -1.75
C ASP A 79 -11.13 -7.39 -2.87
N ARG A 80 -11.33 -6.13 -3.28
CA ARG A 80 -10.45 -5.45 -4.26
C ARG A 80 -9.05 -5.18 -3.73
N LEU A 81 -8.92 -4.86 -2.44
CA LEU A 81 -7.64 -4.66 -1.77
C LEU A 81 -6.87 -5.97 -1.67
N GLU A 82 -7.53 -7.08 -1.33
CA GLU A 82 -6.92 -8.42 -1.30
C GLU A 82 -6.37 -8.82 -2.68
N ALA A 83 -7.11 -8.55 -3.76
CA ALA A 83 -6.63 -8.77 -5.13
C ALA A 83 -5.36 -7.94 -5.44
N ALA A 84 -5.36 -6.64 -5.12
CA ALA A 84 -4.19 -5.78 -5.33
C ALA A 84 -2.96 -6.22 -4.50
N LEU A 85 -3.18 -6.77 -3.30
CA LEU A 85 -2.10 -7.33 -2.48
C LEU A 85 -1.51 -8.60 -3.08
N ALA A 86 -2.32 -9.42 -3.76
CA ALA A 86 -1.86 -10.65 -4.40
C ALA A 86 -0.97 -10.40 -5.63
N GLU A 87 -1.13 -9.24 -6.29
CA GLU A 87 -0.30 -8.82 -7.42
C GLU A 87 1.08 -8.28 -6.99
N LEU A 88 1.29 -8.01 -5.70
CA LEU A 88 2.58 -7.55 -5.22
C LEU A 88 3.63 -8.65 -5.40
N PRO A 89 4.81 -8.33 -5.99
CA PRO A 89 5.94 -9.24 -5.97
C PRO A 89 6.24 -9.65 -4.54
N ARG A 90 6.25 -10.96 -4.26
CA ARG A 90 6.71 -11.45 -2.96
C ARG A 90 8.21 -11.17 -2.88
N ALA A 91 8.61 -10.42 -1.85
CA ALA A 91 10.01 -10.22 -1.50
C ALA A 91 10.64 -11.54 -1.02
#